data_AF-A0A9R1QZS7-F1
#
_entry.id   AF-A0A9R1QZS7-F1
#
_cell.length_a   1.000
_cell.length_b   1.000
_cell.length_c   1.000
_cell.angle_alpha   90.00
_cell.angle_beta   90.00
_cell.angle_gamma   90.00
#
_symmetry.space_group_name_H-M   'P 1'
#
loop_
_entity.id
_entity.type
_entity.pdbx_description
1 polymer ?
#
loop_
_entity_poly.entity_id
_entity_poly.type
_entity_poly.pdbx_seq_one_letter_code
_entity_poly.pdbx_strand_id
1 'polypeptide(L)'
;MPVSRIAIGAPGELSHPDTFRAGVAEFISMLIFVFAGSGSGMAFGAGVGVWNAVVFEIVMTFGLVYTVYATAVDPKRGDLGVIAPIAIGFIVGANILAGGAFDGASMNPAVSFGPAVVTGVWENHWVYWLGPFAGAAIAALVYDICFIGQRPHEQLPTADY
;
A
#
# COMPACT_ATOMS: atom_id res chain seq x y z
N MET A 1 -6.68 -19.41 -2.97
CA MET A 1 -8.00 -18.91 -3.43
C MET A 1 -8.19 -19.33 -4.87
N PRO A 2 -9.35 -19.89 -5.28
CA PRO A 2 -9.53 -20.28 -6.67
C PRO A 2 -9.70 -19.01 -7.52
N VAL A 3 -8.95 -18.95 -8.63
CA VAL A 3 -8.87 -17.82 -9.60
C VAL A 3 -10.21 -17.58 -10.35
N SER A 4 -11.23 -18.40 -10.08
CA SER A 4 -12.50 -18.46 -10.81
C SER A 4 -13.53 -17.37 -10.49
N ARG A 5 -13.21 -16.37 -9.65
CA ARG A 5 -14.12 -15.25 -9.34
C ARG A 5 -13.63 -13.87 -9.78
N ILE A 6 -12.64 -13.81 -10.68
CA ILE A 6 -12.27 -12.54 -11.32
C ILE A 6 -13.13 -12.42 -12.58
N ALA A 7 -14.23 -11.69 -12.48
CA ALA A 7 -15.03 -11.30 -13.64
C ALA A 7 -14.22 -10.29 -14.45
N ILE A 8 -13.58 -10.76 -15.52
CA ILE A 8 -12.92 -9.88 -16.49
C ILE A 8 -14.04 -9.31 -17.36
N GLY A 9 -14.26 -8.00 -17.25
CA GLY A 9 -15.32 -7.31 -17.98
C GLY A 9 -15.18 -7.46 -19.49
N ALA A 10 -16.31 -7.54 -20.19
CA ALA A 10 -16.35 -7.63 -21.64
C ALA A 10 -15.97 -6.26 -22.26
N PRO A 11 -15.28 -6.21 -23.42
CA PRO A 11 -14.93 -4.95 -24.08
C PRO A 11 -16.13 -4.02 -24.35
N GLY A 12 -17.35 -4.56 -24.44
CA GLY A 12 -18.58 -3.79 -24.59
C GLY A 12 -19.06 -3.06 -23.32
N GLU A 13 -18.61 -3.46 -22.14
CA GLU A 13 -18.98 -2.85 -20.86
C GLU A 13 -18.25 -1.52 -20.62
N LEU A 14 -17.12 -1.30 -21.30
CA LEU A 14 -16.37 -0.02 -21.29
C LEU A 14 -17.16 1.13 -21.92
N SER A 15 -18.07 0.81 -22.85
CA SER A 15 -18.90 1.79 -23.56
C SER A 15 -20.16 2.16 -22.79
N HIS A 16 -20.45 1.48 -21.66
CA HIS A 16 -21.63 1.80 -20.87
C HIS A 16 -21.40 3.14 -20.14
N PRO A 17 -22.35 4.10 -20.22
CA PRO A 17 -22.19 5.41 -19.61
C PRO A 17 -21.96 5.35 -18.09
N ASP A 18 -22.51 4.35 -17.41
CA ASP A 18 -22.31 4.16 -15.97
C ASP A 18 -20.91 3.66 -15.61
N THR A 19 -20.31 2.78 -16.42
CA THR A 19 -18.92 2.33 -16.24
C THR A 19 -17.95 3.48 -16.45
N PHE A 20 -18.20 4.32 -17.46
CA PHE A 20 -17.40 5.51 -17.70
C PHE A 20 -17.51 6.51 -16.56
N ARG A 21 -18.74 6.79 -16.07
CA ARG A 21 -18.96 7.67 -14.92
C ARG A 21 -18.31 7.13 -13.65
N ALA A 22 -18.39 5.83 -13.41
CA ALA A 22 -17.73 5.18 -12.28
C ALA A 22 -16.21 5.31 -12.38
N GLY A 23 -15.61 5.01 -13.54
CA GLY A 23 -14.17 5.15 -13.75
C GLY A 23 -13.68 6.61 -13.63
N VAL A 24 -14.44 7.57 -14.14
CA VAL A 24 -14.15 9.01 -13.97
C VAL A 24 -14.28 9.43 -12.51
N ALA A 25 -15.32 8.97 -11.80
CA ALA A 25 -15.50 9.27 -10.38
C ALA A 25 -14.39 8.65 -9.52
N GLU A 26 -13.96 7.43 -9.83
CA GLU A 26 -12.85 6.75 -9.17
C GLU A 26 -11.53 7.49 -9.43
N PHE A 27 -11.27 7.89 -10.68
CA PHE A 27 -10.10 8.68 -11.04
C PHE A 27 -10.06 10.05 -10.34
N ILE A 28 -11.19 10.77 -10.32
CA ILE A 28 -11.29 12.07 -9.63
C ILE A 28 -11.15 11.89 -8.11
N SER A 29 -11.76 10.86 -7.53
CA SER A 29 -11.65 10.57 -6.09
C SER A 29 -10.21 10.22 -5.72
N MET A 30 -9.54 9.41 -6.54
CA MET A 30 -8.11 9.11 -6.39
C MET A 30 -7.28 10.39 -6.48
N LEU A 31 -7.52 11.25 -7.47
CA LEU A 31 -6.82 12.52 -7.61
C LEU A 31 -7.01 13.41 -6.39
N ILE A 32 -8.25 13.58 -5.90
CA ILE A 32 -8.52 14.40 -4.71
C ILE A 32 -7.84 13.81 -3.47
N PHE A 33 -7.94 12.51 -3.26
CA PHE A 33 -7.30 11.85 -2.11
C PHE A 33 -5.77 12.01 -2.14
N VAL A 34 -5.14 11.77 -3.29
CA VAL A 34 -3.69 11.87 -3.46
C VAL A 34 -3.21 13.32 -3.34
N PHE A 35 -3.85 14.27 -4.05
CA PHE A 35 -3.35 15.64 -4.11
C PHE A 35 -3.82 16.51 -2.93
N ALA A 36 -5.08 16.44 -2.53
CA ALA A 36 -5.58 17.24 -1.40
C ALA A 36 -5.24 16.60 -0.05
N GLY A 37 -5.28 15.26 0.03
CA GLY A 37 -5.06 14.52 1.26
C GLY A 37 -3.59 14.26 1.59
N SER A 38 -2.80 13.78 0.63
CA SER A 38 -1.40 13.36 0.87
C SER A 38 -0.36 14.36 0.39
N GLY A 39 -0.60 15.04 -0.75
CA GLY A 39 0.35 15.99 -1.33
C GLY A 39 0.59 17.26 -0.51
N SER A 40 -0.33 17.62 0.38
CA SER A 40 -0.27 18.83 1.21
C SER A 40 0.69 18.73 2.40
N GLY A 41 1.19 17.53 2.74
CA GLY A 41 2.11 17.29 3.85
C GLY A 41 3.55 16.95 3.45
N MET A 42 3.86 16.87 2.15
CA MET A 42 5.15 16.39 1.63
C MET A 42 6.25 17.46 1.77
N ALA A 43 6.65 17.74 3.01
CA ALA A 43 7.78 18.59 3.33
C ALA A 43 8.43 18.10 4.61
N PHE A 44 9.76 18.17 4.68
CA PHE A 44 10.45 17.84 5.93
C PHE A 44 10.12 18.86 7.00
N GLY A 45 9.71 18.37 8.17
CA GLY A 45 9.52 19.18 9.35
C GLY A 45 10.82 19.91 9.70
N ALA A 46 10.70 21.13 10.24
CA ALA A 46 11.86 21.93 10.61
C ALA A 46 12.78 21.16 11.57
N GLY A 47 14.01 20.87 11.13
CA GLY A 47 15.01 20.13 11.91
C GLY A 47 15.06 18.62 11.69
N VAL A 48 14.25 18.05 10.78
CA VAL A 48 14.34 16.64 10.40
C VAL A 48 15.48 16.44 9.39
N GLY A 49 16.47 15.63 9.77
CA GLY A 49 17.53 15.23 8.85
C GLY A 49 17.02 14.24 7.80
N VAL A 50 17.59 14.31 6.59
CA VAL A 50 17.23 13.44 5.44
C VAL A 50 17.24 11.95 5.82
N TRP A 51 18.25 11.51 6.59
CA TRP A 51 18.36 10.13 7.05
C TRP A 51 17.28 9.73 8.06
N ASN A 52 16.81 10.66 8.88
CA ASN A 52 15.70 10.39 9.79
C ASN A 52 14.41 10.18 8.99
N ALA A 53 14.16 11.00 7.96
CA ALA A 53 13.02 10.82 7.06
C ALA A 53 13.06 9.45 6.35
N VAL A 54 14.24 8.98 5.91
CA VAL A 54 14.39 7.62 5.36
C VAL A 54 13.95 6.56 6.38
N VAL A 55 14.37 6.68 7.64
CA VAL A 55 14.00 5.72 8.69
C VAL A 55 12.49 5.76 8.98
N PHE A 56 11.89 6.96 9.03
CA PHE A 56 10.45 7.12 9.21
C PHE A 56 9.67 6.44 8.08
N GLU A 57 9.99 6.73 6.82
CA GLU A 57 9.40 6.08 5.65
C GLU A 57 9.55 4.56 5.67
N ILE A 58 10.72 4.03 6.08
CA ILE A 58 10.94 2.57 6.22
C ILE A 58 9.99 1.99 7.25
N VAL A 59 9.90 2.57 8.45
CA VAL A 59 9.11 2.04 9.56
C VAL A 59 7.62 2.10 9.25
N MET A 60 7.15 3.22 8.72
CA MET A 60 5.74 3.39 8.35
C MET A 60 5.34 2.46 7.21
N THR A 61 6.17 2.35 6.17
CA THR A 61 5.90 1.43 5.05
C THR A 61 5.98 -0.02 5.49
N PHE A 62 6.90 -0.37 6.40
CA PHE A 62 6.94 -1.69 7.01
C PHE A 62 5.61 -2.03 7.68
N GLY A 63 5.09 -1.13 8.53
CA GLY A 63 3.80 -1.32 9.21
C GLY A 63 2.66 -1.52 8.22
N LEU A 64 2.58 -0.66 7.19
CA LEU A 64 1.59 -0.76 6.13
C LEU A 64 1.65 -2.11 5.40
N VAL A 65 2.82 -2.48 4.88
CA VAL A 65 3.00 -3.71 4.09
C VAL A 65 2.80 -4.95 4.96
N TYR A 66 3.24 -4.91 6.22
CA TYR A 66 2.97 -5.99 7.17
C TYR A 66 1.47 -6.17 7.42
N THR A 67 0.71 -5.09 7.62
CA THR A 67 -0.77 -5.16 7.73
C THR A 67 -1.40 -5.73 6.47
N VAL A 68 -0.92 -5.35 5.28
CA VAL A 68 -1.37 -5.93 4.01
C VAL A 68 -1.08 -7.44 3.97
N TYR A 69 0.11 -7.88 4.35
CA TYR A 69 0.42 -9.30 4.39
C TYR A 69 -0.50 -10.06 5.36
N ALA A 70 -0.67 -9.54 6.56
CA ALA A 70 -1.47 -10.17 7.61
C ALA A 70 -2.97 -10.25 7.30
N THR A 71 -3.52 -9.24 6.62
CA THR A 71 -4.97 -9.13 6.41
C THR A 71 -5.38 -9.46 4.99
N ALA A 72 -4.54 -9.20 3.98
CA ALA A 72 -4.89 -9.35 2.57
C ALA A 72 -4.24 -10.57 1.90
N VAL A 73 -2.99 -10.91 2.26
CA VAL A 73 -2.19 -11.89 1.51
C VAL A 73 -2.16 -13.27 2.17
N ASP A 74 -2.02 -13.35 3.49
CA ASP A 74 -1.83 -14.62 4.19
C ASP A 74 -3.00 -15.59 3.92
N PRO A 75 -2.75 -16.79 3.37
CA PRO A 75 -3.77 -17.82 3.23
C PRO A 75 -4.43 -18.24 4.55
N LYS A 76 -3.72 -18.08 5.68
CA LYS A 76 -4.18 -18.41 7.03
C LYS A 76 -4.96 -17.28 7.71
N ARG A 77 -5.19 -16.15 7.01
CA ARG A 77 -5.85 -14.96 7.56
C ARG A 77 -7.26 -15.18 8.13
N GLY A 78 -7.96 -16.22 7.67
CA GLY A 78 -9.35 -16.48 8.07
C GLY A 78 -10.25 -15.24 7.89
N ASP A 79 -11.00 -14.90 8.93
CA ASP A 79 -11.95 -13.78 8.93
C ASP A 79 -11.27 -12.39 8.89
N LEU A 80 -9.95 -12.30 9.13
CA LEU A 80 -9.20 -11.04 9.02
C LEU A 80 -9.23 -10.48 7.59
N GLY A 81 -9.48 -11.32 6.59
CA GLY A 81 -9.66 -10.90 5.21
C GLY A 81 -10.83 -9.96 4.98
N VAL A 82 -11.88 -10.04 5.82
CA VAL A 82 -13.08 -9.19 5.69
C VAL A 82 -12.78 -7.76 6.12
N ILE A 83 -11.98 -7.58 7.17
CA ILE A 83 -11.63 -6.26 7.72
C ILE A 83 -10.37 -5.65 7.08
N ALA A 84 -9.76 -6.34 6.11
CA ALA A 84 -8.51 -5.91 5.49
C ALA A 84 -8.56 -4.45 4.96
N PRO A 85 -9.58 -4.00 4.21
CA PRO A 85 -9.61 -2.62 3.71
C PRO A 85 -9.64 -1.57 4.83
N ILE A 86 -10.40 -1.84 5.90
CA ILE A 86 -10.51 -0.94 7.05
C ILE A 86 -9.21 -0.94 7.86
N ALA A 87 -8.61 -2.10 8.09
CA ALA A 87 -7.33 -2.21 8.80
C ALA A 87 -6.20 -1.49 8.06
N ILE A 88 -6.13 -1.63 6.73
CA ILE A 88 -5.17 -0.93 5.88
C ILE A 88 -5.41 0.59 5.94
N GLY A 89 -6.67 1.04 5.86
CA GLY A 89 -7.00 2.46 5.99
C GLY A 89 -6.59 3.05 7.34
N PHE A 90 -6.83 2.33 8.44
CA PHE A 90 -6.45 2.78 9.77
C PHE A 90 -4.95 2.86 9.98
N ILE A 91 -4.16 1.90 9.49
CA ILE A 91 -2.70 1.96 9.66
C ILE A 91 -2.10 3.12 8.85
N VAL A 92 -2.61 3.39 7.64
CA VAL A 92 -2.21 4.57 6.86
C VAL A 92 -2.54 5.85 7.62
N GLY A 93 -3.78 5.97 8.14
CA GLY A 93 -4.18 7.15 8.93
C GLY A 93 -3.34 7.34 10.20
N ALA A 94 -3.06 6.25 10.93
CA ALA A 94 -2.21 6.28 12.12
C ALA A 94 -0.78 6.71 11.79
N ASN A 95 -0.21 6.21 10.69
CA ASN A 95 1.12 6.59 10.23
C ASN A 95 1.17 8.07 9.79
N ILE A 96 0.13 8.58 9.13
CA ILE A 96 0.05 10.01 8.79
C ILE A 96 -0.02 10.87 10.07
N LEU A 97 -0.79 10.46 11.08
CA LEU A 97 -0.84 11.18 12.36
C LEU A 97 0.49 11.15 13.11
N ALA A 98 1.25 10.05 13.01
CA ALA A 98 2.51 9.87 13.70
C ALA A 98 3.70 10.51 12.98
N GLY A 99 3.79 10.33 11.65
CA GLY A 99 4.93 10.69 10.82
C GLY A 99 4.70 11.91 9.92
N GLY A 100 3.45 12.29 9.66
CA GLY A 100 3.10 13.29 8.65
C GLY A 100 3.72 14.67 8.91
N ALA A 101 3.90 15.06 10.17
CA ALA A 101 4.55 16.31 10.54
C ALA A 101 6.09 16.30 10.34
N PHE A 102 6.70 15.14 10.13
CA PHE A 102 8.15 14.98 10.02
C PHE A 102 8.62 14.85 8.57
N ASP A 103 8.02 13.98 7.78
CA ASP A 103 8.42 13.71 6.39
C ASP A 103 7.25 13.66 5.40
N GLY A 104 6.04 13.95 5.85
CA GLY A 104 4.81 13.85 5.05
C GLY A 104 4.15 12.47 5.04
N ALA A 105 4.80 11.45 5.64
CA ALA A 105 4.30 10.08 5.75
C ALA A 105 3.76 9.52 4.43
N SER A 106 4.61 9.50 3.40
CA SER A 106 4.19 9.13 2.06
C SER A 106 3.88 7.66 1.93
N MET A 107 4.75 6.79 2.47
CA MET A 107 4.66 5.31 2.43
C MET A 107 4.50 4.69 1.02
N ASN A 108 4.55 5.51 -0.03
CA ASN A 108 4.18 5.16 -1.39
C ASN A 108 4.83 6.14 -2.38
N PRO A 109 5.81 5.68 -3.18
CA PRO A 109 6.50 6.54 -4.14
C PRO A 109 5.56 7.21 -5.15
N ALA A 110 4.45 6.57 -5.54
CA ALA A 110 3.49 7.13 -6.49
C ALA A 110 2.74 8.33 -5.90
N VAL A 111 2.45 8.30 -4.59
CA VAL A 111 1.82 9.40 -3.87
C VAL A 111 2.75 10.61 -3.79
N SER A 112 4.05 10.39 -3.64
CA SER A 112 5.05 11.47 -3.65
C SER A 112 5.34 12.00 -5.07
N PHE A 113 5.29 11.12 -6.07
CA PHE A 113 5.66 11.42 -7.45
C PHE A 113 4.67 12.37 -8.12
N GLY A 114 3.37 12.19 -7.90
CA GLY A 114 2.33 13.05 -8.49
C GLY A 114 2.52 14.54 -8.19
N PRO A 115 2.61 14.94 -6.91
CA PRO A 115 2.89 16.32 -6.51
C PRO A 115 4.24 16.83 -7.04
N ALA A 116 5.29 16.01 -7.05
CA ALA A 116 6.61 16.40 -7.56
C ALA A 116 6.57 16.78 -9.05
N VAL A 117 5.83 16.01 -9.86
CA VAL A 117 5.64 16.29 -11.29
C VAL A 117 4.83 17.57 -11.51
N VAL A 118 3.74 17.76 -10.75
CA VAL A 118 2.85 18.92 -10.93
C VAL A 118 3.51 20.23 -10.44
N THR A 119 4.25 20.17 -9.34
CA THR A 119 4.90 21.35 -8.73
C THR A 119 6.29 21.62 -9.30
N GLY A 120 6.92 20.63 -9.93
CA GLY A 120 8.31 20.71 -10.39
C GLY A 120 9.34 20.64 -9.26
N VAL A 121 8.92 20.32 -8.02
CA VAL A 121 9.81 20.24 -6.85
C VAL A 121 10.23 18.79 -6.62
N TRP A 122 11.52 18.53 -6.73
CA TRP A 122 12.13 17.18 -6.63
C TRP A 122 13.08 17.03 -5.43
N GLU A 123 13.07 17.99 -4.52
CA GLU A 123 13.97 18.01 -3.38
C GLU A 123 13.79 16.77 -2.50
N ASN A 124 14.89 16.06 -2.21
CA ASN A 124 14.92 14.83 -1.43
C ASN A 124 13.95 13.72 -1.89
N HIS A 125 13.45 13.79 -3.14
CA HIS A 125 12.43 12.88 -3.63
C HIS A 125 12.86 11.40 -3.60
N TRP A 126 14.16 11.14 -3.74
CA TRP A 126 14.75 9.80 -3.65
C TRP A 126 14.47 9.08 -2.31
N VAL A 127 14.25 9.82 -1.23
CA VAL A 127 13.89 9.27 0.10
C VAL A 127 12.59 8.49 0.02
N TYR A 128 11.61 9.02 -0.73
CA TYR A 128 10.31 8.38 -0.93
C TYR A 128 10.33 7.20 -1.89
N TRP A 129 11.47 6.89 -2.51
CA TRP A 129 11.68 5.64 -3.23
C TRP A 129 12.42 4.64 -2.35
N LEU A 130 13.56 5.07 -1.79
CA LEU A 130 14.39 4.18 -0.97
C LEU A 130 13.66 3.71 0.28
N GLY A 131 13.01 4.62 1.00
CA GLY A 131 12.34 4.31 2.26
C GLY A 131 11.22 3.28 2.08
N PRO A 132 10.23 3.55 1.21
CA PRO A 132 9.15 2.61 0.98
C PRO A 132 9.61 1.26 0.42
N PHE A 133 10.57 1.23 -0.50
CA PHE A 133 11.07 -0.05 -1.02
C PHE A 133 11.80 -0.87 0.04
N ALA A 134 12.65 -0.24 0.86
CA ALA A 134 13.33 -0.93 1.94
C ALA A 134 12.33 -1.44 3.00
N GLY A 135 11.39 -0.60 3.44
CA GLY A 135 10.35 -0.99 4.40
C GLY A 135 9.46 -2.13 3.89
N ALA A 136 9.04 -2.06 2.63
CA ALA A 136 8.24 -3.11 1.99
C ALA A 136 9.00 -4.44 1.87
N ALA A 137 10.27 -4.39 1.45
CA ALA A 137 11.12 -5.58 1.35
C ALA A 137 11.33 -6.25 2.71
N ILE A 138 11.60 -5.46 3.76
CA ILE A 138 11.76 -5.97 5.12
C ILE A 138 10.46 -6.60 5.61
N ALA A 139 9.31 -5.94 5.42
CA ALA A 139 8.01 -6.46 5.83
C ALA A 139 7.67 -7.78 5.13
N ALA A 140 7.88 -7.85 3.82
CA ALA A 140 7.65 -9.06 3.03
C ALA A 140 8.54 -10.21 3.52
N LEU A 141 9.84 -9.97 3.71
CA LEU A 141 10.78 -10.99 4.19
C LEU A 141 10.43 -11.48 5.61
N VAL A 142 10.14 -10.56 6.53
CA VAL A 142 9.76 -10.91 7.90
C VAL A 142 8.48 -11.74 7.90
N TYR A 143 7.47 -11.32 7.13
CA TYR A 143 6.20 -12.03 7.11
C TYR A 143 6.33 -13.42 6.47
N ASP A 144 7.02 -13.50 5.34
CA ASP A 144 7.20 -14.74 4.60
C ASP A 144 7.99 -15.78 5.41
N ILE A 145 9.13 -15.38 6.00
CA ILE A 145 9.99 -16.29 6.76
C ILE A 145 9.32 -16.75 8.06
N CYS A 146 8.68 -15.83 8.79
CA CYS A 146 8.17 -16.15 10.13
C CYS A 146 6.76 -16.75 10.14
N PHE A 147 5.90 -16.41 9.17
CA PHE A 147 4.46 -16.76 9.24
C PHE A 147 3.99 -17.66 8.07
N ILE A 148 4.46 -17.40 6.84
CA ILE A 148 4.02 -18.15 5.64
C ILE A 148 4.89 -19.41 5.40
N GLY A 149 6.19 -19.36 5.73
CA GLY A 149 7.18 -20.42 5.49
C GLY A 149 6.87 -21.77 6.13
N GLN A 150 5.92 -21.84 7.07
CA GLN A 150 5.38 -23.10 7.58
C GLN A 150 4.19 -23.56 6.73
N ARG A 151 4.49 -24.14 5.57
CA ARG A 151 3.53 -25.02 4.87
C ARG A 151 3.69 -26.42 5.47
N PRO A 152 2.69 -26.97 6.20
CA PRO A 152 2.61 -28.41 6.34
C PRO A 152 2.58 -28.97 4.92
N HIS A 153 3.43 -29.93 4.61
CA HIS A 153 3.33 -30.64 3.34
C HIS A 153 1.91 -31.20 3.23
N GLU A 154 1.10 -30.64 2.34
CA GLU A 154 -0.19 -31.22 1.99
C GLU A 154 0.11 -32.63 1.47
N GLN A 155 -0.17 -33.65 2.27
CA GLN A 155 -0.08 -35.03 1.79
C GLN A 155 -1.09 -35.16 0.66
N LEU A 156 -0.59 -35.42 -0.55
CA LEU A 156 -1.44 -35.75 -1.69
C LEU A 156 -2.39 -36.88 -1.27
N PRO A 157 -3.67 -36.85 -1.69
CA PRO A 157 -4.58 -37.95 -1.44
C PRO A 157 -3.90 -39.23 -1.91
N THR A 158 -3.54 -40.12 -0.99
CA THR A 158 -3.16 -41.48 -1.33
C THR A 158 -4.41 -42.07 -1.95
N ALA A 159 -4.40 -42.22 -3.27
CA ALA A 159 -5.41 -43.01 -3.94
C ALA A 159 -5.25 -44.42 -3.38
N ASP A 160 -6.09 -44.78 -2.43
CA ASP A 160 -6.27 -46.16 -2.01
C ASP A 160 -6.87 -46.88 -3.23
N TYR A 161 -6.01 -47.57 -3.98
CA TYR A 161 -6.40 -48.50 -5.05
C TYR A 161 -6.87 -49.82 -4.45
#